data_AF-A0A672JMS3-F1
#
_entry.id   AF-A0A672JMS3-F1
#
_cell.length_a   1.000
_cell.length_b   1.000
_cell.length_c   1.000
_cell.angle_alpha   90.00
_cell.angle_beta   90.00
_cell.angle_gamma   90.00
#
_symmetry.space_group_name_H-M   'P 1'
#
loop_
_entity.id
_entity.type
_entity.pdbx_description
1 polymer ?
#
loop_
_entity_poly.entity_id
_entity_poly.type
_entity_poly.pdbx_seq_one_letter_code
_entity_poly.pdbx_strand_id
1 'polypeptide(L)'
;MLLHRLIRDRLGEICHLLENPGSAPPICLAKNGSPYQADSKKGAAQEPEDPDAVSDSAVRFHMEKVVSMESLVMGVIETAFKQMDDLIEKEKTSYAISGGCCALAAIHLMGKLYVANAGDSRAIIIRNSEVIPMTNEFTPESERQRLQYLGFLRPELLGNEFTHIEFPRRIQHSELGKKMLYRDHTMTGWAYKTIVEDDLKFPLIYGEGKKARVMATIGVTRGLGDHDLKVYNSNIYIKPFLSCVPEVMVYNVDENKHGPDDVLVMGTDGLWDVTTDREVADAVSAYLSCCDPADPMRYTLAAQDLLMRSRGVLKERGWRLPNEKLGSGDDITVFVIPLAGHESET
;
A
#
# COMPACT_ATOMS: atom_id res chain seq x y z
N MET A 1 10.80 -14.82 1.53
CA MET A 1 10.81 -13.38 1.17
C MET A 1 11.65 -12.62 2.18
N LEU A 2 12.59 -11.77 1.77
CA LEU A 2 13.53 -11.07 2.66
C LEU A 2 13.42 -9.54 2.56
N LEU A 3 12.19 -9.04 2.38
CA LEU A 3 11.90 -7.61 2.17
C LEU A 3 12.52 -6.71 3.26
N HIS A 4 12.45 -7.12 4.53
CA HIS A 4 13.07 -6.38 5.63
C HIS A 4 14.59 -6.20 5.47
N ARG A 5 15.29 -7.18 4.86
CA ARG A 5 16.73 -7.07 4.57
C ARG A 5 16.98 -6.06 3.46
N LEU A 6 16.19 -6.09 2.38
CA LEU A 6 16.29 -5.09 1.31
C LEU A 6 16.03 -3.68 1.82
N ILE A 7 14.99 -3.49 2.64
CA ILE A 7 14.70 -2.19 3.27
C ILE A 7 15.89 -1.74 4.12
N ARG A 8 16.39 -2.60 5.01
CA ARG A 8 17.56 -2.29 5.86
C ARG A 8 18.78 -1.94 5.04
N ASP A 9 19.10 -2.73 4.01
CA ASP A 9 20.30 -2.54 3.20
C ASP A 9 20.21 -1.21 2.43
N ARG A 10 19.04 -0.85 1.90
CA ARG A 10 18.80 0.44 1.24
C ARG A 10 18.81 1.63 2.19
N LEU A 11 18.27 1.49 3.39
CA LEU A 11 18.40 2.52 4.44
C LEU A 11 19.87 2.70 4.85
N GLY A 12 20.66 1.62 4.85
CA GLY A 12 22.10 1.66 5.08
C GLY A 12 22.86 2.54 4.08
N GLU A 13 22.43 2.55 2.81
CA GLU A 13 23.03 3.40 1.75
C GLU A 13 22.89 4.90 2.05
N ILE A 14 21.83 5.29 2.77
CA ILE A 14 21.57 6.68 3.16
C ILE A 14 21.86 6.97 4.63
N CYS A 15 22.45 6.04 5.38
CA CYS A 15 22.66 6.16 6.83
C CYS A 15 23.39 7.46 7.22
N HIS A 16 24.43 7.84 6.45
CA HIS A 16 25.19 9.08 6.63
C HIS A 16 24.33 10.36 6.54
N LEU A 17 23.22 10.32 5.80
CA LEU A 17 22.25 11.42 5.72
C LEU A 17 21.31 11.41 6.93
N LEU A 18 20.95 10.22 7.42
CA LEU A 18 20.10 10.03 8.60
C LEU A 18 20.78 10.51 9.89
N GLU A 19 22.11 10.47 9.96
CA GLU A 19 22.90 11.02 11.08
C GLU A 19 22.80 12.55 11.20
N ASN A 20 22.41 13.26 10.13
CA ASN A 20 22.28 14.72 10.10
C ASN A 20 20.87 15.17 9.61
N PRO A 21 19.81 14.92 10.39
CA PRO A 21 18.42 15.18 9.98
C PRO A 21 18.10 16.65 9.67
N GLY A 22 18.89 17.59 10.20
CA GLY A 22 18.70 19.02 9.98
C GLY A 22 19.09 19.50 8.58
N SER A 23 19.78 18.66 7.79
CA SER A 23 20.15 18.98 6.41
C SER A 23 19.24 18.28 5.41
N ALA A 24 18.83 19.00 4.36
CA ALA A 24 18.12 18.39 3.25
C ALA A 24 19.01 17.36 2.53
N PRO A 25 18.47 16.24 2.03
CA PRO A 25 19.23 15.31 1.22
C PRO A 25 19.88 16.01 0.02
N PRO A 26 21.14 15.68 -0.32
CA PRO A 26 21.78 16.21 -1.51
C PRO A 26 21.01 15.76 -2.77
N ILE A 27 20.71 16.73 -3.65
CA ILE A 27 19.92 16.48 -4.88
C ILE A 27 20.68 15.54 -5.83
N CYS A 28 21.99 15.68 -5.90
CA CYS A 28 22.85 14.86 -6.75
C CYS A 28 24.02 14.33 -5.92
N LEU A 29 24.40 13.08 -6.19
CA LEU A 29 25.58 12.46 -5.62
C LEU A 29 26.58 12.16 -6.74
N ALA A 30 27.85 12.42 -6.48
CA ALA A 30 28.93 11.96 -7.33
C ALA A 30 29.06 10.43 -7.24
N LYS A 31 29.84 9.82 -8.15
CA LYS A 31 30.05 8.36 -8.18
C LYS A 31 30.60 7.79 -6.86
N ASN A 32 31.28 8.61 -6.07
CA ASN A 32 31.82 8.27 -4.75
C ASN A 32 30.81 8.48 -3.61
N GLY A 33 29.55 8.84 -3.89
CA GLY A 33 28.50 9.08 -2.90
C GLY A 33 28.53 10.46 -2.24
N SER A 34 29.48 11.33 -2.58
CA SER A 34 29.53 12.70 -2.03
C SER A 34 28.52 13.63 -2.71
N PRO A 35 27.98 14.65 -2.01
CA PRO A 35 27.14 15.67 -2.63
C PRO A 35 27.82 16.29 -3.86
N TYR A 36 27.13 16.26 -4.99
CA TYR A 36 27.59 16.84 -6.24
C TYR A 36 26.82 18.12 -6.53
N GLN A 37 27.55 19.21 -6.76
CA GLN A 37 27.02 20.43 -7.32
C GLN A 37 27.63 20.59 -8.71
N ALA A 38 26.78 20.76 -9.72
CA ALA A 38 27.26 21.17 -11.03
C ALA A 38 27.87 22.57 -10.91
N ASP A 39 29.00 22.82 -11.57
CA ASP A 39 29.54 24.17 -11.68
C ASP A 39 28.47 25.07 -12.30
N SER A 40 27.84 25.90 -11.48
CA SER A 40 27.16 27.08 -11.98
C SER A 40 28.24 27.84 -12.72
N LYS A 41 28.15 27.98 -14.05
CA LYS A 41 29.02 28.90 -14.78
C LYS A 41 28.94 30.24 -14.06
N LYS A 42 29.95 30.55 -13.23
CA LYS A 42 30.19 31.91 -12.76
C LYS A 42 30.19 32.74 -14.02
N GLY A 43 29.29 33.72 -14.08
CA GLY A 43 29.17 34.61 -15.22
C GLY A 43 30.56 34.94 -15.71
N ALA A 44 30.83 34.62 -16.97
CA ALA A 44 31.97 35.17 -17.67
C ALA A 44 31.93 36.67 -17.42
N ALA A 45 33.11 37.23 -17.12
CA ALA A 45 33.30 38.67 -16.97
C ALA A 45 32.46 39.43 -18.01
N GLN A 46 31.82 40.53 -17.58
CA GLN A 46 31.22 41.49 -18.49
C GLN A 46 32.27 41.90 -19.53
N GLU A 47 32.23 41.27 -20.70
CA GLU A 47 32.70 41.80 -21.97
C GLU A 47 31.46 42.23 -22.76
N PRO A 48 31.57 43.27 -23.60
CA PRO A 48 30.41 44.04 -24.06
C PRO A 48 29.48 43.18 -24.91
N GLU A 49 28.19 43.39 -24.68
CA GLU A 49 27.04 42.69 -25.28
C GLU A 49 27.16 42.56 -26.80
N ASP A 50 27.11 41.31 -27.28
CA ASP A 50 26.75 41.00 -28.66
C ASP A 50 25.21 40.97 -28.75
N PRO A 51 24.58 41.87 -29.53
CA PRO A 51 23.12 42.00 -29.58
C PRO A 51 22.40 40.81 -30.25
N ASP A 52 23.12 39.81 -30.79
CA ASP A 52 22.55 38.61 -31.42
C ASP A 52 22.68 37.31 -30.59
N ALA A 53 22.96 37.41 -29.29
CA ALA A 53 22.98 36.23 -28.41
C ALA A 53 21.56 35.66 -28.22
N VAL A 54 21.27 34.60 -28.99
CA VAL A 54 20.11 33.70 -28.85
C VAL A 54 19.92 33.38 -27.37
N SER A 55 18.82 33.90 -26.79
CA SER A 55 18.40 33.69 -25.41
C SER A 55 18.57 32.22 -25.02
N ASP A 56 19.61 31.91 -24.24
CA ASP A 56 19.94 30.57 -23.78
C ASP A 56 18.72 29.96 -23.06
N SER A 57 18.02 29.05 -23.75
CA SER A 57 16.81 28.42 -23.25
C SER A 57 17.08 27.55 -22.02
N ALA A 58 18.35 27.26 -21.71
CA ALA A 58 18.78 26.44 -20.58
C ALA A 58 18.45 27.06 -19.21
N VAL A 59 18.31 28.39 -19.12
CA VAL A 59 18.14 29.08 -17.81
C VAL A 59 16.67 29.10 -17.34
N ARG A 60 15.69 28.79 -18.20
CA ARG A 60 14.27 29.08 -17.89
C ARG A 60 13.52 28.01 -17.07
N PHE A 61 14.12 26.86 -16.78
CA PHE A 61 13.46 25.78 -16.01
C PHE A 61 14.31 25.24 -14.85
N HIS A 62 15.12 26.07 -14.19
CA HIS A 62 15.90 25.64 -13.02
C HIS A 62 15.17 25.93 -11.71
N MET A 63 14.13 25.14 -11.40
CA MET A 63 13.52 25.12 -10.07
C MET A 63 13.96 23.86 -9.33
N GLU A 64 14.64 24.02 -8.19
CA GLU A 64 14.99 22.91 -7.31
C GLU A 64 13.87 22.68 -6.29
N LYS A 65 13.42 21.42 -6.19
CA LYS A 65 12.42 21.01 -5.19
C LYS A 65 13.15 20.68 -3.89
N VAL A 66 12.68 21.25 -2.78
CA VAL A 66 13.10 20.81 -1.45
C VAL A 66 12.53 19.42 -1.19
N VAL A 67 13.40 18.45 -0.95
CA VAL A 67 13.04 17.07 -0.59
C VAL A 67 13.26 16.89 0.91
N SER A 68 12.27 16.40 1.64
CA SER A 68 12.43 16.10 3.06
C SER A 68 13.11 14.75 3.26
N MET A 69 13.75 14.56 4.42
CA MET A 69 14.31 13.25 4.79
C MET A 69 13.23 12.16 4.82
N GLU A 70 12.04 12.51 5.28
CA GLU A 70 10.88 11.62 5.33
C GLU A 70 10.49 11.13 3.92
N SER A 71 10.39 12.04 2.93
CA SER A 71 10.10 11.65 1.55
C SER A 71 11.20 10.79 0.93
N LEU A 72 12.48 11.02 1.28
CA LEU A 72 13.57 10.14 0.86
C LEU A 72 13.41 8.73 1.44
N VAL A 73 13.12 8.61 2.74
CA VAL A 73 12.89 7.31 3.41
C VAL A 73 11.71 6.58 2.80
N MET A 74 10.59 7.27 2.53
CA MET A 74 9.44 6.69 1.84
C MET A 74 9.83 6.13 0.47
N GLY A 75 10.54 6.91 -0.35
CA GLY A 75 11.00 6.47 -1.66
C GLY A 75 11.97 5.28 -1.61
N VAL A 76 12.81 5.19 -0.56
CA VAL A 76 13.66 4.04 -0.29
C VAL A 76 12.83 2.78 -0.02
N ILE A 77 11.80 2.89 0.82
CA ILE A 77 10.91 1.77 1.14
C ILE A 77 10.15 1.31 -0.10
N GLU A 78 9.55 2.23 -0.86
CA GLU A 78 8.84 1.94 -2.11
C GLU A 78 9.76 1.24 -3.13
N THR A 79 10.99 1.71 -3.25
CA THR A 79 12.01 1.10 -4.12
C THR A 79 12.37 -0.31 -3.67
N ALA A 80 12.48 -0.56 -2.37
CA ALA A 80 12.76 -1.89 -1.83
C ALA A 80 11.64 -2.89 -2.14
N PHE A 81 10.37 -2.47 -2.08
CA PHE A 81 9.23 -3.32 -2.50
C PHE A 81 9.32 -3.69 -3.99
N LYS A 82 9.60 -2.71 -4.86
CA LYS A 82 9.79 -2.97 -6.29
C LYS A 82 10.95 -3.95 -6.55
N GLN A 83 12.09 -3.73 -5.90
CA GLN A 83 13.25 -4.62 -6.03
C GLN A 83 12.96 -6.04 -5.52
N MET A 84 12.16 -6.17 -4.46
CA MET A 84 11.71 -7.46 -3.97
C MET A 84 10.82 -8.16 -5.01
N ASP A 85 9.90 -7.45 -5.64
CA ASP A 85 9.03 -8.00 -6.69
C ASP A 85 9.83 -8.43 -7.93
N ASP A 86 10.80 -7.61 -8.37
CA ASP A 86 11.74 -7.94 -9.45
C ASP A 86 12.59 -9.18 -9.12
N LEU A 87 12.99 -9.32 -7.84
CA LEU A 87 13.73 -10.49 -7.37
C LEU A 87 12.85 -11.75 -7.43
N ILE A 88 11.61 -11.66 -6.96
CA ILE A 88 10.64 -12.75 -7.06
C ILE A 88 10.44 -13.16 -8.52
N GLU A 89 10.33 -12.21 -9.46
CA GLU A 89 10.20 -12.52 -10.89
C GLU A 89 11.40 -13.31 -11.42
N LYS A 90 12.62 -12.88 -11.08
CA LYS A 90 13.86 -13.53 -11.52
C LYS A 90 14.02 -14.93 -10.93
N GLU A 91 13.62 -15.10 -9.68
CA GLU A 91 13.82 -16.34 -8.91
C GLU A 91 12.65 -17.33 -9.06
N LYS A 92 11.52 -16.93 -9.65
CA LYS A 92 10.29 -17.74 -9.70
C LYS A 92 10.49 -19.14 -10.28
N THR A 93 11.28 -19.27 -11.34
CA THR A 93 11.55 -20.58 -11.96
C THR A 93 12.43 -21.45 -11.08
N SER A 94 13.48 -20.88 -10.48
CA SER A 94 14.43 -21.61 -9.64
C SER A 94 13.82 -22.11 -8.33
N TYR A 95 12.87 -21.35 -7.78
CA TYR A 95 12.21 -21.66 -6.50
C TYR A 95 10.74 -22.09 -6.65
N ALA A 96 10.27 -22.34 -7.88
CA ALA A 96 8.89 -22.71 -8.20
C ALA A 96 7.84 -21.80 -7.56
N ILE A 97 8.08 -20.49 -7.57
CA ILE A 97 7.17 -19.48 -7.01
C ILE A 97 6.00 -19.30 -7.97
N SER A 98 4.80 -19.69 -7.55
CA SER A 98 3.60 -19.70 -8.39
C SER A 98 2.52 -18.70 -7.99
N GLY A 99 2.69 -17.99 -6.87
CA GLY A 99 1.70 -17.05 -6.35
C GLY A 99 2.31 -15.76 -5.83
N GLY A 100 1.46 -14.91 -5.27
CA GLY A 100 1.84 -13.66 -4.63
C GLY A 100 1.48 -13.61 -3.15
N CYS A 101 1.72 -12.45 -2.56
CA CYS A 101 1.31 -12.15 -1.20
C CYS A 101 1.08 -10.65 -1.00
N CYS A 102 0.18 -10.32 -0.07
CA CYS A 102 0.12 -9.01 0.54
C CYS A 102 1.39 -8.77 1.38
N ALA A 103 1.82 -7.51 1.48
CA ALA A 103 2.97 -7.13 2.27
C ALA A 103 2.66 -5.88 3.10
N LEU A 104 2.72 -6.05 4.42
CA LEU A 104 2.56 -5.00 5.41
C LEU A 104 3.82 -4.94 6.28
N ALA A 105 4.49 -3.79 6.32
CA ALA A 105 5.74 -3.59 7.04
C ALA A 105 5.68 -2.34 7.91
N ALA A 106 6.15 -2.44 9.15
CA ALA A 106 6.34 -1.32 10.05
C ALA A 106 7.84 -1.10 10.28
N ILE A 107 8.30 0.14 10.08
CA ILE A 107 9.70 0.54 10.20
C ILE A 107 9.77 1.70 11.18
N HIS A 108 10.39 1.46 12.35
CA HIS A 108 10.69 2.54 13.29
C HIS A 108 12.09 3.10 13.00
N LEU A 109 12.16 4.38 12.65
CA LEU A 109 13.38 5.06 12.26
C LEU A 109 13.31 6.53 12.66
N MET A 110 14.30 6.99 13.42
CA MET A 110 14.48 8.40 13.82
C MET A 110 13.23 9.02 14.46
N GLY A 111 12.66 8.34 15.46
CA GLY A 111 11.48 8.84 16.17
C GLY A 111 10.19 8.81 15.35
N LYS A 112 10.19 8.17 14.17
CA LYS A 112 9.04 8.04 13.29
C LYS A 112 8.78 6.58 12.97
N LEU A 113 7.50 6.25 12.86
CA LEU A 113 7.02 4.96 12.42
C LEU A 113 6.49 5.08 10.99
N TYR A 114 7.13 4.38 10.06
CA TYR A 114 6.72 4.27 8.67
C TYR A 114 5.99 2.94 8.49
N VAL A 115 4.72 2.98 8.09
CA VAL A 115 3.90 1.78 7.85
C VAL A 115 3.61 1.68 6.37
N ALA A 116 4.20 0.67 5.72
CA ALA A 116 4.10 0.43 4.29
C ALA A 116 3.15 -0.74 4.01
N ASN A 117 2.12 -0.52 3.19
CA ASN A 117 1.13 -1.55 2.84
C ASN A 117 0.99 -1.74 1.32
N ALA A 118 1.06 -2.99 0.88
CA ALA A 118 0.70 -3.44 -0.46
C ALA A 118 -0.19 -4.68 -0.35
N GLY A 119 -1.51 -4.46 -0.31
CA GLY A 119 -2.50 -5.52 -0.15
C GLY A 119 -3.73 -5.08 0.64
N ASP A 120 -4.46 -6.04 1.19
CA ASP A 120 -5.63 -5.88 2.05
C ASP A 120 -5.37 -6.23 3.53
N SER A 121 -4.10 -6.43 3.90
CA SER A 121 -3.69 -6.35 5.30
C SER A 121 -3.85 -4.91 5.80
N ARG A 122 -4.03 -4.74 7.12
CA ARG A 122 -4.30 -3.44 7.72
C ARG A 122 -3.55 -3.25 9.03
N ALA A 123 -3.19 -2.00 9.31
CA ALA A 123 -2.63 -1.55 10.57
C ALA A 123 -3.35 -0.31 11.12
N ILE A 124 -3.50 -0.27 12.44
CA ILE A 124 -4.04 0.86 13.20
C ILE A 124 -3.15 1.11 14.42
N ILE A 125 -3.04 2.37 14.83
CA ILE A 125 -2.54 2.73 16.15
C ILE A 125 -3.74 2.89 17.09
N ILE A 126 -3.62 2.34 18.29
CA ILE A 126 -4.52 2.60 19.41
C ILE A 126 -3.74 3.51 20.35
N ARG A 127 -4.21 4.73 20.56
CA ARG A 127 -3.57 5.68 21.48
C ARG A 127 -4.62 6.42 22.29
N ASN A 128 -4.51 6.41 23.61
CA ASN A 128 -5.51 7.02 24.50
C ASN A 128 -6.94 6.55 24.18
N SER A 129 -7.12 5.27 23.85
CA SER A 129 -8.39 4.67 23.41
C SER A 129 -9.00 5.25 22.11
N GLU A 130 -8.22 6.05 21.37
CA GLU A 130 -8.55 6.50 20.02
C GLU A 130 -7.86 5.62 18.97
N VAL A 131 -8.53 5.47 17.82
CA VAL A 131 -8.02 4.70 16.68
C VAL A 131 -7.45 5.66 15.65
N ILE A 132 -6.20 5.43 15.26
CA ILE A 132 -5.52 6.17 14.20
C ILE A 132 -5.20 5.17 13.08
N PRO A 133 -5.91 5.22 11.94
CA PRO A 133 -5.62 4.34 10.81
C PRO A 133 -4.22 4.59 10.26
N MET A 134 -3.43 3.53 10.07
CA MET A 134 -2.07 3.62 9.53
C MET A 134 -1.93 3.08 8.11
N THR A 135 -2.97 2.46 7.55
CA THR A 135 -2.96 1.91 6.19
C THR A 135 -4.36 1.89 5.61
N ASN A 136 -4.47 2.02 4.28
CA ASN A 136 -5.67 1.67 3.52
C ASN A 136 -5.56 0.26 2.94
N GLU A 137 -6.70 -0.41 2.72
CA GLU A 137 -6.76 -1.68 2.00
C GLU A 137 -6.84 -1.44 0.49
N PHE A 138 -6.08 -2.21 -0.29
CA PHE A 138 -5.99 -2.05 -1.74
C PHE A 138 -6.82 -3.06 -2.50
N THR A 139 -8.13 -2.93 -2.41
CA THR A 139 -9.14 -3.75 -3.10
C THR A 139 -9.50 -3.19 -4.49
N PRO A 140 -10.13 -3.99 -5.37
CA PRO A 140 -10.62 -3.52 -6.68
C PRO A 140 -11.53 -2.28 -6.60
N GLU A 141 -12.33 -2.17 -5.55
CA GLU A 141 -13.23 -1.03 -5.36
C GLU A 141 -12.47 0.23 -4.90
N SER A 142 -11.57 0.09 -3.92
CA SER A 142 -10.76 1.21 -3.42
C SER A 142 -9.87 1.83 -4.50
N GLU A 143 -9.33 0.99 -5.39
CA GLU A 143 -8.39 1.40 -6.43
C GLU A 143 -9.05 1.48 -7.81
N ARG A 144 -10.39 1.50 -7.86
CA ARG A 144 -11.19 1.50 -9.10
C ARG A 144 -10.68 2.51 -10.12
N GLN A 145 -10.47 3.76 -9.73
CA GLN A 145 -10.03 4.80 -10.66
C GLN A 145 -8.66 4.50 -11.25
N ARG A 146 -7.71 4.00 -10.45
CA ARG A 146 -6.38 3.60 -10.93
C ARG A 146 -6.49 2.46 -11.94
N LEU A 147 -7.28 1.43 -11.62
CA LEU A 147 -7.48 0.28 -12.49
C LEU A 147 -8.13 0.68 -13.82
N GLN A 148 -9.22 1.45 -13.76
CA GLN A 148 -9.91 1.91 -14.97
C GLN A 148 -9.03 2.84 -15.80
N TYR A 149 -8.25 3.71 -15.16
CA TYR A 149 -7.33 4.60 -15.87
C TYR A 149 -6.24 3.82 -16.61
N LEU A 150 -5.68 2.78 -15.99
CA LEU A 150 -4.74 1.87 -16.66
C LEU A 150 -5.39 1.15 -17.85
N GLY A 151 -6.62 0.64 -17.68
CA GLY A 151 -7.37 0.00 -18.76
C GLY A 151 -7.77 0.96 -19.90
N PHE A 152 -7.97 2.25 -19.59
CA PHE A 152 -8.17 3.31 -20.57
C PHE A 152 -6.88 3.63 -21.35
N LEU A 153 -5.76 3.80 -20.64
CA LEU A 153 -4.47 4.13 -21.25
C LEU A 153 -3.87 2.99 -22.07
N ARG A 154 -4.10 1.75 -21.65
CA ARG A 154 -3.50 0.53 -22.21
C ARG A 154 -4.59 -0.52 -22.50
N PRO A 155 -5.50 -0.25 -23.45
CA PRO A 155 -6.65 -1.12 -23.73
C PRO A 155 -6.24 -2.53 -24.19
N GLU A 156 -5.01 -2.72 -24.70
CA GLU A 156 -4.48 -4.03 -25.04
C GLU A 156 -4.36 -4.98 -23.82
N LEU A 157 -4.23 -4.42 -22.61
CA LEU A 157 -4.20 -5.21 -21.37
C LEU A 157 -5.56 -5.85 -21.05
N LEU A 158 -6.64 -5.38 -21.67
CA LEU A 158 -7.99 -5.91 -21.49
C LEU A 158 -8.34 -7.03 -22.47
N GLY A 159 -7.40 -7.38 -23.37
CA GLY A 159 -7.54 -8.49 -24.33
C GLY A 159 -8.72 -8.38 -25.30
N ASN A 160 -9.32 -7.19 -25.44
CA ASN A 160 -10.59 -6.97 -26.15
C ASN A 160 -11.79 -7.77 -25.57
N GLU A 161 -11.63 -8.37 -24.40
CA GLU A 161 -12.67 -9.13 -23.69
C GLU A 161 -13.29 -8.30 -22.56
N PHE A 162 -12.50 -7.40 -21.98
CA PHE A 162 -12.88 -6.56 -20.86
C PHE A 162 -13.00 -5.08 -21.24
N THR A 163 -13.78 -4.33 -20.49
CA THR A 163 -13.90 -2.87 -20.56
C THR A 163 -13.54 -2.25 -19.23
N HIS A 164 -12.85 -1.10 -19.28
CA HIS A 164 -12.60 -0.27 -18.11
C HIS A 164 -13.85 0.51 -17.69
N ILE A 165 -14.86 0.64 -18.56
CA ILE A 165 -16.11 1.34 -18.22
C ILE A 165 -16.94 0.47 -17.29
N GLU A 166 -17.44 1.06 -16.22
CA GLU A 166 -18.29 0.35 -15.27
C GLU A 166 -19.76 0.68 -15.48
N PHE A 167 -20.59 -0.36 -15.39
CA PHE A 167 -22.04 -0.29 -15.43
C PHE A 167 -22.60 -0.93 -14.15
N PRO A 168 -23.78 -0.52 -13.64
CA PRO A 168 -24.38 -1.11 -12.44
C PRO A 168 -24.66 -2.62 -12.54
N ARG A 169 -24.70 -3.17 -13.77
CA ARG A 169 -24.81 -4.59 -14.04
C ARG A 169 -24.33 -4.92 -15.44
N ARG A 170 -24.23 -6.22 -15.75
CA ARG A 170 -24.02 -6.71 -17.12
C ARG A 170 -25.08 -6.18 -18.07
N ILE A 171 -24.62 -5.66 -19.20
CA ILE A 171 -25.47 -5.17 -20.30
C ILE A 171 -25.93 -6.36 -21.14
N GLN A 172 -27.18 -6.29 -21.63
CA GLN A 172 -27.74 -7.27 -22.56
C GLN A 172 -27.74 -6.72 -23.99
N HIS A 173 -27.62 -7.59 -25.00
CA HIS A 173 -27.68 -7.20 -26.41
C HIS A 173 -28.97 -6.42 -26.77
N SER A 174 -30.10 -6.73 -26.12
CA SER A 174 -31.38 -6.03 -26.32
C SER A 174 -31.40 -4.57 -25.84
N GLU A 175 -30.31 -4.12 -25.21
CA GLU A 175 -30.14 -2.77 -24.66
C GLU A 175 -29.26 -1.87 -25.50
N LEU A 176 -28.68 -2.39 -26.60
CA LEU A 176 -27.93 -1.60 -27.58
C LEU A 176 -28.77 -0.41 -28.08
N GLY A 177 -28.16 0.78 -28.12
CA GLY A 177 -28.82 2.03 -28.49
C GLY A 177 -29.69 2.67 -27.40
N LYS A 178 -29.94 2.00 -26.27
CA LYS A 178 -30.61 2.60 -25.10
C LYS A 178 -29.60 3.33 -24.22
N LYS A 179 -30.09 4.15 -23.27
CA LYS A 179 -29.24 4.80 -22.27
C LYS A 179 -29.16 3.99 -20.98
N MET A 180 -27.96 3.87 -20.42
CA MET A 180 -27.73 3.24 -19.11
C MET A 180 -26.73 4.06 -18.29
N LEU A 181 -26.85 3.95 -16.97
CA LEU A 181 -25.88 4.53 -16.04
C LEU A 181 -24.51 3.88 -16.27
N TYR A 182 -23.47 4.69 -16.32
CA TYR A 182 -22.08 4.27 -16.39
C TYR A 182 -21.21 5.19 -15.53
N ARG A 183 -20.01 4.72 -15.22
CA ARG A 183 -18.94 5.57 -14.69
C ARG A 183 -17.60 5.16 -15.28
N ASP A 184 -16.77 6.18 -15.51
CA ASP A 184 -15.44 6.04 -16.08
C ASP A 184 -14.36 6.41 -15.05
N HIS A 185 -13.09 6.26 -15.41
CA HIS A 185 -11.92 6.49 -14.56
C HIS A 185 -11.86 7.92 -13.99
N THR A 186 -12.39 8.91 -14.72
CA THR A 186 -12.46 10.32 -14.30
C THR A 186 -13.62 10.63 -13.34
N MET A 187 -14.55 9.70 -13.16
CA MET A 187 -15.81 9.95 -12.46
C MET A 187 -15.79 9.38 -11.05
N THR A 188 -16.31 10.15 -10.09
CA THR A 188 -16.69 9.67 -8.75
C THR A 188 -18.17 9.32 -8.65
N GLY A 189 -19.01 9.93 -9.50
CA GLY A 189 -20.45 9.66 -9.62
C GLY A 189 -20.81 8.82 -10.86
N TRP A 190 -22.10 8.85 -11.23
CA TRP A 190 -22.65 8.14 -12.40
C TRP A 190 -23.24 9.12 -13.42
N ALA A 191 -23.18 8.77 -14.69
CA ALA A 191 -23.82 9.50 -15.78
C ALA A 191 -24.56 8.53 -16.73
N TYR A 192 -25.41 9.02 -17.62
CA TYR A 192 -26.02 8.18 -18.67
C TYR A 192 -25.20 8.24 -19.97
N LYS A 193 -24.94 7.08 -20.58
CA LYS A 193 -24.46 6.99 -21.97
C LYS A 193 -25.35 6.08 -22.80
N THR A 194 -25.33 6.30 -24.11
CA THR A 194 -25.92 5.35 -25.06
C THR A 194 -25.02 4.11 -25.13
N ILE A 195 -25.63 2.93 -24.99
CA ILE A 195 -24.94 1.64 -25.02
C ILE A 195 -24.53 1.31 -26.46
N VAL A 196 -23.27 0.92 -26.63
CA VAL A 196 -22.68 0.43 -27.88
C VAL A 196 -22.17 -1.00 -27.74
N GLU A 197 -21.82 -1.66 -28.85
CA GLU A 197 -21.35 -3.06 -28.87
C GLU A 197 -20.15 -3.28 -27.93
N ASP A 198 -19.23 -2.32 -27.85
CA ASP A 198 -18.03 -2.40 -27.00
C ASP A 198 -18.37 -2.48 -25.49
N ASP A 199 -19.52 -1.94 -25.08
CA ASP A 199 -19.98 -1.98 -23.69
C ASP A 199 -20.46 -3.38 -23.27
N LEU A 200 -20.65 -4.29 -24.23
CA LEU A 200 -20.96 -5.69 -23.96
C LEU A 200 -19.74 -6.49 -23.49
N LYS A 201 -18.54 -5.92 -23.44
CA LYS A 201 -17.34 -6.54 -22.85
C LYS A 201 -17.45 -6.68 -21.33
N PHE A 202 -16.76 -7.64 -20.73
CA PHE A 202 -16.83 -7.89 -19.29
C PHE A 202 -16.23 -6.72 -18.49
N PRO A 203 -16.76 -6.38 -17.30
CA PRO A 203 -16.20 -5.28 -16.53
C PRO A 203 -14.81 -5.66 -15.98
N LEU A 204 -13.87 -4.71 -16.00
CA LEU A 204 -12.56 -4.85 -15.39
C LEU A 204 -12.64 -5.19 -13.89
N ILE A 205 -13.63 -4.65 -13.18
CA ILE A 205 -13.90 -4.95 -11.77
C ILE A 205 -15.23 -5.68 -11.71
N TYR A 206 -15.20 -6.91 -11.20
CA TYR A 206 -16.37 -7.78 -11.12
C TYR A 206 -16.70 -8.10 -9.67
N GLY A 207 -17.98 -7.98 -9.29
CA GLY A 207 -18.43 -8.20 -7.92
C GLY A 207 -18.37 -6.93 -7.06
N GLU A 208 -18.81 -7.06 -5.81
CA GLU A 208 -18.91 -5.96 -4.85
C GLU A 208 -18.37 -6.39 -3.48
N GLY A 209 -17.86 -5.43 -2.71
CA GLY A 209 -17.25 -5.66 -1.40
C GLY A 209 -16.17 -6.74 -1.46
N LYS A 210 -16.19 -7.67 -0.51
CA LYS A 210 -15.21 -8.77 -0.42
C LYS A 210 -15.20 -9.73 -1.61
N LYS A 211 -16.24 -9.70 -2.44
CA LYS A 211 -16.33 -10.52 -3.66
C LYS A 211 -15.86 -9.77 -4.90
N ALA A 212 -15.46 -8.50 -4.78
CA ALA A 212 -14.89 -7.74 -5.88
C ALA A 212 -13.56 -8.37 -6.33
N ARG A 213 -13.38 -8.49 -7.63
CA ARG A 213 -12.20 -9.11 -8.25
C ARG A 213 -11.79 -8.32 -9.49
N VAL A 214 -10.49 -8.14 -9.70
CA VAL A 214 -9.96 -7.68 -10.99
C VAL A 214 -10.13 -8.81 -12.01
N MET A 215 -10.88 -8.56 -13.08
CA MET A 215 -11.20 -9.50 -14.16
C MET A 215 -11.63 -10.88 -13.62
N ALA A 216 -12.49 -10.88 -12.59
CA ALA A 216 -12.97 -12.08 -11.91
C ALA A 216 -11.88 -13.02 -11.35
N THR A 217 -10.65 -12.52 -11.15
CA THR A 217 -9.48 -13.35 -10.83
C THR A 217 -8.92 -13.08 -9.43
N ILE A 218 -8.51 -11.85 -9.12
CA ILE A 218 -7.81 -11.52 -7.85
C ILE A 218 -8.57 -10.47 -7.02
N GLY A 219 -8.59 -10.64 -5.69
CA GLY A 219 -9.30 -9.78 -4.74
C GLY A 219 -8.51 -8.58 -4.22
N VAL A 220 -7.22 -8.51 -4.55
CA VAL A 220 -6.32 -7.41 -4.20
C VAL A 220 -5.74 -6.77 -5.46
N THR A 221 -5.34 -5.52 -5.33
CA THR A 221 -4.80 -4.71 -6.44
C THR A 221 -3.36 -4.27 -6.20
N ARG A 222 -2.84 -4.55 -5.01
CA ARG A 222 -1.43 -4.41 -4.67
C ARG A 222 -0.92 -5.65 -3.95
N GLY A 223 0.35 -5.97 -4.15
CA GLY A 223 0.98 -7.18 -3.61
C GLY A 223 2.26 -7.54 -4.37
N LEU A 224 3.06 -8.43 -3.80
CA LEU A 224 4.27 -8.96 -4.39
C LEU A 224 4.00 -10.30 -5.08
N GLY A 225 4.76 -10.67 -6.11
CA GLY A 225 4.61 -11.94 -6.82
C GLY A 225 3.46 -11.91 -7.84
N ASP A 226 2.82 -13.07 -8.07
CA ASP A 226 1.75 -13.24 -9.08
C ASP A 226 2.14 -12.80 -10.52
N HIS A 227 3.44 -12.94 -10.86
CA HIS A 227 3.97 -12.56 -12.17
C HIS A 227 3.36 -13.35 -13.34
N ASP A 228 2.98 -14.61 -13.11
CA ASP A 228 2.37 -15.48 -14.12
C ASP A 228 0.86 -15.63 -13.94
N LEU A 229 0.24 -14.86 -13.02
CA LEU A 229 -1.19 -14.93 -12.79
C LEU A 229 -1.95 -14.38 -14.01
N LYS A 230 -2.83 -15.23 -14.56
CA LYS A 230 -3.67 -14.92 -15.71
C LYS A 230 -5.14 -14.98 -15.34
N VAL A 231 -5.94 -14.24 -16.10
CA VAL A 231 -7.39 -14.41 -16.12
C VAL A 231 -7.72 -15.86 -16.49
N TYR A 232 -8.67 -16.46 -15.77
CA TYR A 232 -9.06 -17.85 -15.99
C TYR A 232 -9.46 -18.09 -17.46
N ASN A 233 -8.90 -19.14 -18.08
CA ASN A 233 -9.10 -19.50 -19.48
C ASN A 233 -8.76 -18.39 -20.50
N SER A 234 -7.87 -17.46 -20.16
CA SER A 234 -7.43 -16.39 -21.06
C SER A 234 -5.90 -16.21 -21.03
N ASN A 235 -5.37 -15.47 -22.01
CA ASN A 235 -3.95 -15.09 -22.07
C ASN A 235 -3.68 -13.70 -21.48
N ILE A 236 -4.66 -13.10 -20.81
CA ILE A 236 -4.55 -11.80 -20.17
C ILE A 236 -3.87 -11.98 -18.81
N TYR A 237 -2.73 -11.32 -18.63
CA TYR A 237 -2.04 -11.27 -17.36
C TYR A 237 -2.69 -10.27 -16.41
N ILE A 238 -2.68 -10.56 -15.11
CA ILE A 238 -3.20 -9.66 -14.08
C ILE A 238 -2.24 -8.48 -13.86
N LYS A 239 -0.92 -8.69 -13.84
CA LYS A 239 0.01 -7.56 -13.92
C LYS A 239 -0.14 -6.89 -15.31
N PRO A 240 -0.19 -5.55 -15.38
CA PRO A 240 0.18 -4.57 -14.34
C PRO A 240 -0.98 -4.01 -13.49
N PHE A 241 -2.18 -4.59 -13.50
CA PHE A 241 -3.27 -4.15 -12.62
C PHE A 241 -2.96 -4.41 -11.13
N LEU A 242 -2.23 -5.50 -10.85
CA LEU A 242 -1.62 -5.78 -9.54
C LEU A 242 -0.26 -5.07 -9.41
N SER A 243 -0.18 -4.05 -8.55
CA SER A 243 1.03 -3.26 -8.32
C SER A 243 1.82 -3.74 -7.09
N CYS A 244 3.15 -3.84 -7.18
CA CYS A 244 3.99 -4.13 -6.02
C CYS A 244 4.31 -2.91 -5.15
N VAL A 245 3.93 -1.71 -5.59
CA VAL A 245 4.30 -0.45 -4.92
C VAL A 245 3.39 -0.21 -3.71
N PRO A 246 3.94 -0.08 -2.48
CA PRO A 246 3.15 0.16 -1.29
C PRO A 246 2.65 1.61 -1.22
N GLU A 247 1.65 1.85 -0.38
CA GLU A 247 1.47 3.18 0.24
C GLU A 247 2.23 3.19 1.57
N VAL A 248 2.94 4.29 1.85
CA VAL A 248 3.68 4.48 3.10
C VAL A 248 3.04 5.61 3.89
N MET A 249 2.53 5.31 5.08
CA MET A 249 2.03 6.29 6.04
C MET A 249 3.06 6.51 7.14
N VAL A 250 3.19 7.77 7.59
CA VAL A 250 4.19 8.15 8.59
C VAL A 250 3.50 8.66 9.85
N TYR A 251 3.91 8.12 10.99
CA TYR A 251 3.48 8.56 12.31
C TYR A 251 4.69 9.04 13.10
N ASN A 252 4.63 10.26 13.62
CA ASN A 252 5.69 10.80 14.47
C ASN A 252 5.54 10.24 15.89
N VAL A 253 6.45 9.35 16.29
CA VAL A 253 6.41 8.75 17.62
C VAL A 253 6.87 9.78 18.66
N ASP A 254 7.99 10.47 18.43
CA ASP A 254 8.59 11.38 19.41
C ASP A 254 7.73 12.61 19.74
N GLU A 255 6.93 13.09 18.78
CA GLU A 255 6.00 14.21 19.01
C GLU A 255 4.79 13.83 19.86
N ASN A 256 4.56 12.53 20.09
CA ASN A 256 3.41 12.02 20.80
C ASN A 256 3.86 11.27 22.06
N LYS A 257 3.20 11.51 23.19
CA LYS A 257 3.45 10.72 24.39
C LYS A 257 2.65 9.43 24.31
N HIS A 258 3.32 8.30 24.57
CA HIS A 258 2.71 6.98 24.60
C HIS A 258 2.78 6.38 25.99
N GLY A 259 1.64 5.91 26.47
CA GLY A 259 1.55 5.04 27.64
C GLY A 259 1.82 3.58 27.27
N PRO A 260 1.90 2.69 28.28
CA PRO A 260 2.15 1.26 28.07
C PRO A 260 0.98 0.55 27.36
N ASP A 261 -0.17 1.21 27.20
CA ASP A 261 -1.35 0.65 26.52
C ASP A 261 -1.50 1.16 25.09
N ASP A 262 -0.63 2.10 24.69
CA ASP A 262 -0.63 2.65 23.34
C ASP A 262 0.20 1.74 22.43
N VAL A 263 -0.44 1.21 21.38
CA VAL A 263 0.10 0.13 20.56
C VAL A 263 -0.19 0.33 19.09
N LEU A 264 0.68 -0.21 18.24
CA LEU A 264 0.39 -0.51 16.84
C LEU A 264 -0.18 -1.93 16.74
N VAL A 265 -1.36 -2.05 16.15
CA VAL A 265 -1.97 -3.35 15.79
C VAL A 265 -1.85 -3.54 14.29
N MET A 266 -1.32 -4.68 13.86
CA MET A 266 -1.18 -5.06 12.45
C MET A 266 -1.82 -6.44 12.26
N GLY A 267 -2.55 -6.66 11.17
CA GLY A 267 -3.11 -7.96 10.89
C GLY A 267 -3.45 -8.21 9.43
N THR A 268 -3.61 -9.49 9.09
CA THR A 268 -4.15 -9.92 7.79
C THR A 268 -5.66 -9.68 7.72
N ASP A 269 -6.21 -9.70 6.52
CA ASP A 269 -7.66 -9.65 6.25
C ASP A 269 -8.45 -10.66 7.10
N GLY A 270 -7.90 -11.84 7.41
CA GLY A 270 -8.50 -12.80 8.33
C GLY A 270 -8.89 -12.23 9.71
N LEU A 271 -8.25 -11.16 10.21
CA LEU A 271 -8.70 -10.38 11.37
C LEU A 271 -9.81 -9.39 10.97
N TRP A 272 -9.49 -8.50 10.03
CA TRP A 272 -10.27 -7.31 9.70
C TRP A 272 -11.59 -7.62 8.99
N ASP A 273 -11.69 -8.82 8.43
CA ASP A 273 -12.89 -9.29 7.76
C ASP A 273 -14.08 -9.51 8.71
N VAL A 274 -13.81 -9.77 9.98
CA VAL A 274 -14.85 -10.10 10.96
C VAL A 274 -14.85 -9.16 12.16
N THR A 275 -13.91 -8.23 12.21
CA THR A 275 -13.78 -7.22 13.27
C THR A 275 -13.59 -5.83 12.68
N THR A 276 -14.24 -4.85 13.28
CA THR A 276 -14.02 -3.44 12.99
C THR A 276 -12.83 -2.88 13.76
N ASP A 277 -12.23 -1.78 13.29
CA ASP A 277 -11.12 -1.14 13.99
C ASP A 277 -11.48 -0.78 15.44
N ARG A 278 -12.75 -0.42 15.70
CA ARG A 278 -13.24 -0.12 17.04
C ARG A 278 -13.32 -1.37 17.92
N GLU A 279 -13.84 -2.48 17.40
CA GLU A 279 -13.90 -3.75 18.13
C GLU A 279 -12.50 -4.26 18.49
N VAL A 280 -11.53 -4.11 17.58
CA VAL A 280 -10.12 -4.42 17.85
C VAL A 280 -9.57 -3.50 18.94
N ALA A 281 -9.80 -2.19 18.84
CA ALA A 281 -9.32 -1.23 19.83
C ALA A 281 -9.89 -1.46 21.23
N ASP A 282 -11.19 -1.74 21.32
CA ASP A 282 -11.86 -2.04 22.59
C ASP A 282 -11.34 -3.35 23.19
N ALA A 283 -11.14 -4.39 22.38
CA ALA A 283 -10.62 -5.68 22.86
C ALA A 283 -9.18 -5.56 23.38
N VAL A 284 -8.28 -4.90 22.62
CA VAL A 284 -6.90 -4.68 23.02
C VAL A 284 -6.81 -3.81 24.27
N SER A 285 -7.53 -2.69 24.31
CA SER A 285 -7.53 -1.78 25.47
C SER A 285 -8.04 -2.50 26.73
N ALA A 286 -9.12 -3.28 26.60
CA ALA A 286 -9.66 -4.06 27.71
C ALA A 286 -8.65 -5.10 28.21
N TYR A 287 -8.01 -5.84 27.29
CA TYR A 287 -6.99 -6.82 27.64
C TYR A 287 -5.80 -6.17 28.37
N LEU A 288 -5.19 -5.14 27.77
CA LEU A 288 -4.00 -4.48 28.32
C LEU A 288 -4.29 -3.87 29.69
N SER A 289 -5.45 -3.23 29.87
CA SER A 289 -5.85 -2.60 31.16
C SER A 289 -5.93 -3.58 32.34
N CYS A 290 -6.10 -4.87 32.09
CA CYS A 290 -6.19 -5.91 33.12
C CYS A 290 -4.86 -6.63 33.38
N CYS A 291 -3.82 -6.35 32.59
CA CYS A 291 -2.52 -7.02 32.64
C CYS A 291 -1.46 -6.13 33.28
N ASP A 292 -0.52 -6.74 33.99
CA ASP A 292 0.67 -6.06 34.50
C ASP A 292 1.48 -5.46 33.32
N PRO A 293 1.74 -4.13 33.31
CA PRO A 293 2.58 -3.49 32.29
C PRO A 293 3.99 -4.08 32.18
N ALA A 294 4.50 -4.72 33.23
CA ALA A 294 5.81 -5.35 33.23
C ALA A 294 5.83 -6.79 32.67
N ASP A 295 4.66 -7.38 32.34
CA ASP A 295 4.61 -8.74 31.80
C ASP A 295 5.18 -8.78 30.36
N PRO A 296 6.28 -9.52 30.11
CA PRO A 296 6.88 -9.60 28.78
C PRO A 296 5.94 -10.25 27.74
N MET A 297 4.94 -11.03 28.16
CA MET A 297 3.98 -11.68 27.28
C MET A 297 2.73 -10.85 27.02
N ARG A 298 2.59 -9.68 27.67
CA ARG A 298 1.39 -8.82 27.64
C ARG A 298 0.84 -8.60 26.24
N TYR A 299 1.68 -8.14 25.31
CA TYR A 299 1.27 -7.84 23.94
C TYR A 299 1.06 -9.10 23.08
N THR A 300 1.86 -10.14 23.31
CA THR A 300 1.69 -11.44 22.64
C THR A 300 0.36 -12.08 22.99
N LEU A 301 -0.03 -12.03 24.27
CA LEU A 301 -1.32 -12.56 24.71
C LEU A 301 -2.50 -11.68 24.29
N ALA A 302 -2.32 -10.36 24.19
CA ALA A 302 -3.31 -9.47 23.58
C ALA A 302 -3.55 -9.83 22.09
N ALA A 303 -2.48 -10.10 21.35
CA ALA A 303 -2.54 -10.58 19.97
C ALA A 303 -3.25 -11.95 19.88
N GLN A 304 -2.95 -12.87 20.82
CA GLN A 304 -3.62 -14.16 20.89
C GLN A 304 -5.12 -14.04 21.22
N ASP A 305 -5.49 -13.14 22.14
CA ASP A 305 -6.88 -12.85 22.48
C ASP A 305 -7.66 -12.33 21.26
N LEU A 306 -7.08 -11.39 20.50
CA LEU A 306 -7.66 -10.91 19.24
C LEU A 306 -7.89 -12.03 18.23
N LEU A 307 -6.89 -12.90 18.03
CA LEU A 307 -7.02 -14.05 17.13
C LEU A 307 -8.17 -14.96 17.55
N MET A 308 -8.23 -15.32 18.83
CA MET A 308 -9.25 -16.22 19.36
C MET A 308 -10.65 -15.61 19.25
N ARG A 309 -10.80 -14.31 19.53
CA ARG A 309 -12.06 -13.57 19.35
C ARG A 309 -12.50 -13.57 17.90
N SER A 310 -11.60 -13.32 16.97
CA SER A 310 -11.90 -13.21 15.54
C SER A 310 -12.22 -14.56 14.91
N ARG A 311 -11.56 -15.63 15.38
CA ARG A 311 -11.88 -17.00 14.99
C ARG A 311 -13.22 -17.45 15.56
N GLY A 312 -13.47 -17.18 16.84
CA GLY A 312 -14.66 -17.69 17.55
C GLY A 312 -14.63 -19.20 17.75
N VAL A 313 -15.81 -19.83 17.81
CA VAL A 313 -15.98 -21.26 18.10
C VAL A 313 -16.48 -22.00 16.86
N LEU A 314 -15.94 -23.20 16.62
CA LEU A 314 -16.39 -24.06 15.53
C LEU A 314 -17.77 -24.65 15.84
N LYS A 315 -18.75 -24.36 14.98
CA LYS A 315 -20.09 -24.98 15.00
C LYS A 315 -20.32 -25.76 13.71
N GLU A 316 -21.45 -26.49 13.61
CA GLU A 316 -21.78 -27.31 12.43
C GLU A 316 -21.72 -26.56 11.10
N ARG A 317 -21.97 -25.25 11.11
CA ARG A 317 -21.96 -24.37 9.92
C ARG A 317 -20.75 -23.43 9.87
N GLY A 318 -19.61 -23.88 10.40
CA GLY A 318 -18.35 -23.15 10.43
C GLY A 318 -18.13 -22.33 11.70
N TRP A 319 -17.11 -21.48 11.68
CA TRP A 319 -16.72 -20.62 12.80
C TRP A 319 -17.78 -19.57 13.12
N ARG A 320 -18.03 -19.34 14.42
CA ARG A 320 -19.04 -18.40 14.92
C ARG A 320 -18.55 -17.58 16.10
N LEU A 321 -18.80 -16.29 16.05
CA LEU A 321 -18.59 -15.34 17.14
C LEU A 321 -19.67 -15.51 18.22
N PRO A 322 -19.49 -14.96 19.44
CA PRO A 322 -20.48 -15.06 20.53
C PRO A 322 -21.87 -14.48 20.20
N ASN A 323 -21.94 -13.56 19.23
CA ASN A 323 -23.18 -12.95 18.73
C ASN A 323 -23.80 -13.71 17.54
N GLU A 324 -23.38 -14.95 17.30
CA GLU A 324 -23.78 -15.81 16.16
C GLU A 324 -23.40 -15.29 14.76
N LYS A 325 -22.66 -14.17 14.66
CA LYS A 325 -22.04 -13.76 13.38
C LYS A 325 -20.96 -14.76 12.96
N LEU A 326 -20.64 -14.75 11.67
CA LEU A 326 -19.54 -15.56 11.11
C LEU A 326 -18.21 -15.15 11.76
N GLY A 327 -17.52 -16.14 12.33
CA GLY A 327 -16.10 -15.99 12.69
C GLY A 327 -15.22 -16.13 11.45
N SER A 328 -13.96 -15.75 11.57
CA SER A 328 -13.03 -15.82 10.44
C SER A 328 -12.79 -17.25 9.99
N GLY A 329 -12.94 -17.50 8.69
CA GLY A 329 -12.60 -18.76 8.05
C GLY A 329 -11.18 -18.80 7.46
N ASP A 330 -10.47 -17.68 7.51
CA ASP A 330 -9.18 -17.48 6.83
C ASP A 330 -7.99 -17.64 7.80
N ASP A 331 -6.77 -17.59 7.30
CA ASP A 331 -5.57 -17.49 8.12
C ASP A 331 -5.50 -16.12 8.82
N ILE A 332 -5.21 -16.15 10.12
CA ILE A 332 -5.13 -14.94 10.95
C ILE A 332 -3.71 -14.79 11.45
N THR A 333 -3.03 -13.74 10.98
CA THR A 333 -1.77 -13.28 11.57
C THR A 333 -2.00 -11.91 12.17
N VAL A 334 -1.58 -11.71 13.42
CA VAL A 334 -1.78 -10.44 14.13
C VAL A 334 -0.55 -10.11 14.95
N PHE A 335 -0.20 -8.82 14.99
CA PHE A 335 0.83 -8.26 15.85
C PHE A 335 0.22 -7.13 16.69
N VAL A 336 0.61 -7.09 17.96
CA VAL A 336 0.36 -5.96 18.87
C VAL A 336 1.72 -5.50 19.34
N ILE A 337 2.10 -4.27 19.01
CA ILE A 337 3.47 -3.74 19.20
C ILE A 337 3.38 -2.49 20.08
N PRO A 338 4.09 -2.43 21.23
CA PRO A 338 4.10 -1.24 22.07
C PRO A 338 4.70 -0.02 21.34
N LEU A 339 4.07 1.14 21.55
CA LEU A 339 4.61 2.43 21.10
C LEU A 339 5.38 3.17 22.19
N ALA A 340 5.10 2.88 23.46
CA ALA A 340 5.96 3.33 24.54
C ALA A 340 7.37 2.78 24.31
N GLY A 341 8.36 3.66 24.15
CA GLY A 341 9.75 3.25 24.06
C GLY A 341 10.13 2.41 25.27
N HIS A 342 10.92 1.35 25.07
CA HIS A 342 11.73 0.84 26.17
C HIS A 342 12.64 1.99 26.58
N GLU A 343 12.46 2.54 27.79
CA GLU A 343 13.53 3.31 28.41
C GLU A 343 14.78 2.44 28.29
N SER A 344 15.73 2.88 27.46
CA SER A 344 16.98 2.17 27.29
C SER A 344 17.62 2.17 28.67
N GLU A 345 17.78 1.00 29.29
CA GLU A 345 18.59 0.87 30.50
C GLU A 345 19.97 1.46 30.18
N THR A 346 20.21 2.69 30.66
CA THR A 346 21.46 3.43 30.53
C THR A 346 22.56 2.84 31.39
#